data_AF-A0A4Y2KP71-F1
#
_entry.id   AF-A0A4Y2KP71-F1
#
_cell.length_a   1.000
_cell.length_b   1.000
_cell.length_c   1.000
_cell.angle_alpha   90.00
_cell.angle_beta   90.00
_cell.angle_gamma   90.00
#
_symmetry.space_group_name_H-M   'P 1'
#
loop_
_entity.id
_entity.type
_entity.pdbx_description
1 polymer ?
#
loop_
_entity_poly.entity_id
_entity_poly.type
_entity_poly.pdbx_seq_one_letter_code
_entity_poly.pdbx_strand_id
1 'polypeptide(L)'
;METDISVKVLTTEDPWSSSEVQKAHLENPAIRPILEKKLNSEERPSWQEITLESSETKRYWGLWDSLHLKDGVLYRKWESDDGSSCRWQLILPKRRIQEVLRESHDRASGGHFGVMRTLSKT
;
A
#
# COMPACT_ATOMS: atom_id res chain seq x y z
N MET A 1 15.74 -11.28 27.19
CA MET A 1 14.35 -11.28 27.68
C MET A 1 13.49 -11.03 26.46
N GLU A 2 13.06 -12.13 25.86
CA GLU A 2 12.30 -12.19 24.62
C GLU A 2 10.87 -11.74 24.93
N THR A 3 10.45 -10.60 24.38
CA THR A 3 9.03 -10.24 24.38
C THR A 3 8.41 -10.87 23.15
N ASP A 4 7.74 -11.98 23.40
CA ASP A 4 6.92 -12.75 22.49
C ASP A 4 5.81 -11.84 21.92
N ILE A 5 5.98 -11.40 20.67
CA ILE A 5 4.94 -10.66 19.95
C ILE A 5 4.02 -11.70 19.33
N SER A 6 2.94 -12.04 20.03
CA SER A 6 1.84 -12.81 19.47
C SER A 6 1.17 -12.02 18.34
N VAL A 7 1.53 -12.35 17.11
CA VAL A 7 0.86 -11.86 15.89
C VAL A 7 -0.30 -12.79 15.57
N LYS A 8 -1.53 -12.33 15.81
CA LYS A 8 -2.73 -13.02 15.35
C LYS A 8 -2.96 -12.68 13.88
N VAL A 9 -2.64 -13.61 12.98
CA VAL A 9 -3.02 -13.51 11.57
C VAL A 9 -4.54 -13.61 11.51
N LEU A 10 -5.18 -12.48 11.21
CA LEU A 10 -6.57 -12.44 10.78
C LEU A 10 -6.54 -12.12 9.29
N THR A 11 -6.82 -13.13 8.47
CA THR A 11 -7.23 -12.96 7.08
C THR A 11 -8.58 -12.22 7.08
N THR A 12 -8.54 -10.90 7.18
CA THR A 12 -9.71 -10.04 7.08
C THR A 12 -9.86 -9.65 5.62
N GLU A 13 -10.96 -10.08 5.01
CA GLU A 13 -11.39 -9.57 3.71
C GLU A 13 -11.42 -8.04 3.80
N ASP A 14 -10.73 -7.38 2.88
CA ASP A 14 -10.60 -5.93 2.82
C ASP A 14 -12.03 -5.33 2.84
N PRO A 15 -12.32 -4.32 3.69
CA PRO A 15 -13.70 -3.81 3.85
C PRO A 15 -14.25 -3.15 2.57
N TRP A 16 -13.41 -2.95 1.55
CA TRP A 16 -13.77 -2.39 0.26
C TRP A 16 -13.59 -3.40 -0.86
N SER A 17 -14.45 -3.27 -1.87
CA SER A 17 -14.29 -4.02 -3.11
C SER A 17 -13.03 -3.56 -3.85
N SER A 18 -12.39 -4.48 -4.58
CA SER A 18 -11.21 -4.17 -5.40
C SER A 18 -11.44 -3.01 -6.38
N SER A 19 -12.67 -2.82 -6.86
CA SER A 19 -13.06 -1.73 -7.76
C SER A 19 -13.04 -0.35 -7.08
N GLU A 20 -13.47 -0.26 -5.81
CA GLU A 20 -13.41 0.98 -5.03
C GLU A 20 -11.96 1.39 -4.75
N VAL A 21 -11.12 0.41 -4.43
CA VAL A 21 -9.70 0.63 -4.18
C VAL A 21 -8.98 1.06 -5.47
N GLN A 22 -9.25 0.36 -6.58
CA GLN A 22 -8.71 0.73 -7.89
C GLN A 22 -9.11 2.15 -8.29
N LYS A 23 -10.39 2.50 -8.12
CA LYS A 23 -10.87 3.87 -8.37
C LYS A 23 -10.12 4.89 -7.51
N ALA A 24 -9.91 4.60 -6.23
CA ALA A 24 -9.15 5.47 -5.34
C ALA A 24 -7.67 5.62 -5.72
N HIS A 25 -7.05 4.60 -6.33
CA HIS A 25 -5.70 4.69 -6.90
C HIS A 25 -5.69 5.60 -8.13
N LEU A 26 -6.66 5.46 -9.03
CA LEU A 26 -6.78 6.28 -10.23
C LEU A 26 -7.06 7.76 -9.90
N GLU A 27 -7.82 8.04 -8.84
CA GLU A 27 -8.06 9.40 -8.37
C GLU A 27 -6.85 10.01 -7.63
N ASN A 28 -5.88 9.20 -7.21
CA ASN A 28 -4.70 9.68 -6.48
C ASN A 28 -3.56 10.06 -7.45
N PRO A 29 -3.17 11.35 -7.54
CA PRO A 29 -2.14 11.81 -8.47
C PRO A 29 -0.75 11.22 -8.20
N ALA A 30 -0.46 10.76 -6.98
CA ALA A 30 0.82 10.15 -6.64
C ALA A 30 0.88 8.63 -6.94
N ILE A 31 -0.26 7.95 -6.96
CA ILE A 31 -0.34 6.49 -7.19
C ILE A 31 -0.66 6.20 -8.66
N ARG A 32 -1.58 6.96 -9.27
CA ARG A 32 -2.03 6.75 -10.65
C ARG A 32 -0.88 6.54 -11.63
N PRO A 33 0.19 7.37 -11.68
CA PRO A 33 1.28 7.17 -12.64
C PRO A 33 2.00 5.83 -12.46
N ILE A 34 2.14 5.34 -11.23
CA ILE A 34 2.76 4.04 -10.94
C ILE A 34 1.84 2.90 -11.31
N LEU A 35 0.55 3.02 -11.00
CA LEU A 35 -0.46 2.03 -11.38
C LEU A 35 -0.54 1.86 -12.90
N GLU A 36 -0.65 2.97 -13.64
CA GLU A 36 -0.67 2.95 -15.10
C GLU A 36 0.59 2.31 -15.68
N LYS A 37 1.77 2.66 -15.15
CA LYS A 37 3.03 2.06 -15.59
C LYS A 37 3.08 0.56 -15.30
N LYS A 38 2.65 0.10 -14.11
CA LYS A 38 2.60 -1.33 -13.75
C LYS A 38 1.61 -2.13 -14.60
N LEU A 39 0.53 -1.51 -15.05
CA LEU A 39 -0.46 -2.13 -15.95
C LEU A 39 0.10 -2.28 -17.37
N ASN A 40 0.96 -1.36 -17.79
CA ASN A 40 1.52 -1.34 -19.15
C ASN A 40 2.82 -2.16 -19.30
N SER A 41 3.62 -2.28 -18.24
CA SER A 41 4.88 -3.03 -18.27
C SER A 41 5.29 -3.55 -16.89
N GLU A 42 5.93 -4.71 -16.87
CA GLU A 42 6.60 -5.24 -15.67
C GLU A 42 7.92 -4.51 -15.39
N GLU A 43 8.56 -3.99 -16.43
CA GLU A 43 9.84 -3.32 -16.34
C GLU A 43 9.74 -2.01 -15.58
N ARG A 44 10.74 -1.75 -14.73
CA ARG A 44 10.80 -0.51 -13.97
C ARG A 44 11.00 0.67 -14.93
N PRO A 45 10.12 1.69 -14.86
CA PRO A 45 10.28 2.92 -15.63
C PRO A 45 11.66 3.54 -15.40
N SER A 46 12.21 4.16 -16.42
CA SER A 46 13.48 4.88 -16.28
C SER A 46 13.32 6.09 -15.33
N TRP A 47 14.44 6.56 -14.77
CA TRP A 47 14.42 7.76 -13.93
C TRP A 47 13.90 9.00 -14.68
N GLN A 48 14.20 9.10 -15.98
CA GLN A 48 13.78 10.21 -16.84
C GLN A 48 12.25 10.31 -16.94
N GLU A 49 11.56 9.17 -16.96
CA GLU A 49 10.09 9.14 -17.00
C GLU A 49 9.43 9.58 -15.69
N ILE A 50 10.17 9.54 -14.56
CA ILE A 50 9.63 9.83 -13.23
C ILE A 50 10.19 11.15 -12.67
N THR A 51 11.19 11.75 -13.31
CA THR A 51 11.86 12.95 -12.81
C THR A 51 10.92 14.16 -12.64
N LEU A 52 9.87 14.28 -13.47
CA LEU A 52 8.88 15.35 -13.38
C LEU A 52 7.70 15.02 -12.44
N GLU A 53 7.62 13.77 -11.99
CA GLU A 53 6.57 13.33 -11.07
C GLU A 53 6.78 13.86 -9.65
N SER A 54 5.71 13.80 -8.86
CA SER A 54 5.74 14.21 -7.46
C SER A 54 6.75 13.40 -6.63
N SER A 55 7.20 13.98 -5.51
CA SER A 55 8.08 13.27 -4.56
C SER A 55 7.45 11.98 -4.01
N GLU A 56 6.12 11.93 -3.87
CA GLU A 56 5.42 10.71 -3.46
C GLU A 56 5.42 9.65 -4.56
N THR A 57 5.18 10.03 -5.82
CA THR A 57 5.29 9.13 -6.97
C THR A 57 6.71 8.54 -7.07
N LYS A 58 7.74 9.38 -6.93
CA LYS A 58 9.16 8.96 -6.90
C LYS A 58 9.45 7.97 -5.77
N ARG A 59 8.82 8.15 -4.60
CA ARG A 59 8.95 7.22 -3.48
C ARG A 59 8.36 5.84 -3.83
N TYR A 60 7.20 5.79 -4.48
CA TYR A 60 6.62 4.54 -4.96
C TYR A 60 7.44 3.92 -6.09
N TRP A 61 8.01 4.71 -6.98
CA TRP A 61 8.95 4.23 -8.00
C TRP A 61 10.18 3.56 -7.37
N GLY A 62 10.72 4.11 -6.29
CA GLY A 62 11.81 3.48 -5.53
C GLY A 62 11.42 2.13 -4.91
N LEU A 63 10.12 1.85 -4.77
CA LEU A 63 9.58 0.58 -4.28
C LEU A 63 9.14 -0.37 -5.41
N TRP A 64 9.37 -0.03 -6.67
CA TRP A 64 8.81 -0.72 -7.85
C TRP A 64 8.86 -2.25 -7.79
N ASP A 65 10.01 -2.80 -7.40
CA ASP A 65 10.24 -4.25 -7.40
C ASP A 65 9.41 -4.95 -6.32
N SER A 66 9.06 -4.22 -5.25
CA SER A 66 8.15 -4.70 -4.20
C SER A 66 6.68 -4.45 -4.52
N LEU A 67 6.36 -3.73 -5.59
CA LEU A 67 4.98 -3.41 -5.97
C LEU A 67 4.43 -4.43 -6.96
N HIS A 68 3.24 -4.96 -6.68
CA HIS A 68 2.56 -5.92 -7.54
C HIS A 68 1.09 -5.58 -7.69
N LEU A 69 0.54 -5.98 -8.83
CA LEU A 69 -0.88 -5.88 -9.12
C LEU A 69 -1.59 -7.17 -8.71
N LYS A 70 -2.76 -7.02 -8.10
CA LYS A 70 -3.75 -8.09 -7.90
C LYS A 70 -5.11 -7.52 -8.29
N ASP A 71 -5.74 -8.09 -9.32
CA ASP A 71 -7.02 -7.63 -9.85
C ASP A 71 -7.06 -6.11 -10.13
N GLY A 72 -5.95 -5.58 -10.65
CA GLY A 72 -5.82 -4.15 -10.97
C GLY A 72 -5.62 -3.22 -9.77
N VAL A 73 -5.42 -3.77 -8.57
CA VAL A 73 -5.11 -3.04 -7.34
C VAL A 73 -3.63 -3.18 -7.01
N LEU A 74 -3.00 -2.06 -6.63
CA LEU A 74 -1.58 -2.01 -6.26
C LEU A 74 -1.34 -2.43 -4.80
N TYR A 75 -0.53 -3.48 -4.62
CA TYR A 75 -0.04 -3.95 -3.34
C TYR A 75 1.48 -3.82 -3.25
N ARG A 76 1.99 -3.67 -2.04
CA ARG A 76 3.40 -3.87 -1.71
C ARG A 76 3.61 -5.22 -1.05
N LYS A 77 4.49 -6.02 -1.62
CA LYS A 77 5.03 -7.23 -0.98
C LYS A 77 6.18 -6.81 -0.07
N TRP A 78 6.14 -7.27 1.17
CA TRP A 78 7.27 -7.18 2.09
C TRP A 78 7.67 -8.60 2.47
N GLU A 79 8.97 -8.88 2.38
CA GLU A 79 9.56 -10.13 2.83
C GLU A 79 10.51 -9.82 3.99
N SER A 80 10.57 -10.72 4.97
CA SER A 80 11.58 -10.64 6.02
C SER A 80 12.95 -11.02 5.47
N ASP A 81 14.02 -10.52 6.11
CA ASP A 81 15.40 -10.75 5.65
C ASP A 81 15.80 -12.24 5.65
N ASP A 82 15.14 -13.04 6.49
CA ASP A 82 15.30 -14.50 6.57
C ASP A 82 14.38 -15.27 5.61
N GLY A 83 13.54 -14.57 4.83
CA GLY A 83 12.56 -15.15 3.90
C GLY A 83 11.38 -15.88 4.56
N SER A 84 11.30 -15.90 5.90
CA SER A 84 10.29 -16.68 6.63
C SER A 84 8.88 -16.08 6.57
N SER A 85 8.78 -14.78 6.30
CA SER A 85 7.53 -14.02 6.31
C SER A 85 7.33 -13.26 5.01
N CYS A 86 6.19 -13.47 4.38
CA CYS A 86 5.71 -12.66 3.25
C CYS A 86 4.41 -11.96 3.66
N ARG A 87 4.39 -10.62 3.59
CA ARG A 87 3.22 -9.80 3.89
C ARG A 87 2.84 -8.94 2.69
N TRP A 88 1.56 -8.93 2.38
CA TRP A 88 0.98 -8.04 1.37
C TRP A 88 0.37 -6.83 2.06
N GLN A 89 0.73 -5.63 1.61
CA GLN A 89 0.25 -4.37 2.14
C GLN A 89 -0.49 -3.63 1.03
N LEU A 90 -1.76 -3.29 1.27
CA LEU A 90 -2.50 -2.46 0.35
C LEU A 90 -1.92 -1.04 0.34
N ILE A 91 -1.65 -0.47 -0.84
CA ILE A 91 -1.26 0.93 -0.95
C ILE A 91 -2.52 1.78 -0.83
N LEU A 92 -2.67 2.59 0.23
CA LEU A 92 -3.85 3.45 0.41
C LEU A 92 -3.51 4.93 0.23
N PRO A 93 -4.34 5.72 -0.48
CA PRO A 93 -4.24 7.18 -0.48
C PRO A 93 -4.32 7.77 0.93
N LYS A 94 -3.56 8.84 1.22
CA LYS A 94 -3.58 9.52 2.54
C LYS A 94 -4.98 9.99 2.96
N ARG A 95 -5.80 10.46 2.01
CA ARG A 95 -7.19 10.86 2.28
C ARG A 95 -8.06 9.69 2.75
N ARG A 96 -7.76 8.47 2.26
CA ARG A 96 -8.45 7.23 2.62
C ARG A 96 -8.01 6.72 4.00
N ILE A 97 -6.76 6.93 4.40
CA ILE A 97 -6.28 6.63 5.77
C ILE A 97 -7.13 7.39 6.82
N GLN A 98 -7.55 8.62 6.52
CA GLN A 98 -8.42 9.39 7.42
C GLN A 98 -9.85 8.82 7.51
N GLU A 99 -10.40 8.30 6.40
CA GLU A 99 -11.74 7.69 6.38
C GLU A 99 -11.75 6.35 7.11
N VAL A 100 -10.75 5.52 6.83
CA VAL A 100 -10.41 4.29 7.54
C VAL A 100 -10.28 4.49 9.06
N LEU A 101 -9.54 5.52 9.48
CA LEU A 101 -9.36 5.81 10.90
C LEU A 101 -10.67 6.28 11.52
N ARG A 102 -11.49 7.05 10.78
CA ARG A 102 -12.82 7.49 11.23
C ARG A 102 -13.79 6.31 11.40
N GLU A 103 -13.84 5.40 10.43
CA GLU A 103 -14.69 4.19 10.49
C GLU A 103 -14.29 3.26 11.66
N SER A 104 -13.01 3.24 12.02
CA SER A 104 -12.52 2.48 13.18
C SER A 104 -13.01 3.04 14.53
N HIS A 105 -13.43 4.31 14.59
CA HIS A 105 -13.90 4.97 15.81
C HIS A 105 -15.43 4.96 15.96
N ASP A 106 -16.20 4.91 14.86
CA ASP A 106 -17.67 5.00 14.90
C ASP A 106 -18.38 3.63 15.10
N ARG A 107 -17.64 2.51 15.08
CA ARG A 107 -18.19 1.17 15.33
C ARG A 107 -17.69 0.64 16.69
N ALA A 108 -18.61 0.32 17.60
CA ALA A 108 -18.35 -0.22 18.95
C ALA A 108 -17.71 -1.63 19.00
N SER A 109 -16.99 -2.03 17.95
CA SER A 109 -16.18 -3.25 17.89
C SER A 109 -14.82 -2.88 17.28
N GLY A 110 -14.04 -2.13 18.05
CA GLY A 110 -12.74 -1.60 17.64
C GLY A 110 -11.68 -2.70 17.54
N GLY A 111 -11.27 -3.01 16.31
CA GLY A 111 -10.15 -3.92 16.06
C GLY A 111 -10.04 -4.23 14.59
N HIS A 112 -9.61 -3.26 13.76
CA HIS A 112 -9.58 -3.51 12.32
C HIS A 112 -8.64 -2.65 11.47
N PHE A 113 -7.60 -2.02 12.03
CA PHE A 113 -6.64 -1.33 11.17
C PHE A 113 -5.19 -1.42 11.60
N GLY A 114 -4.41 -2.18 10.83
CA GLY A 114 -2.96 -2.07 10.81
C GLY A 114 -2.50 -0.97 9.85
N VAL A 115 -2.78 0.31 10.16
CA VAL A 115 -2.20 1.43 9.40
C VAL A 115 -0.70 1.49 9.71
N MET A 116 0.14 0.92 8.85
CA MET A 116 1.58 1.19 8.91
C MET A 116 1.85 2.58 8.33
N ARG A 117 2.05 3.55 9.23
CA ARG A 117 2.62 4.85 8.89
C ARG A 117 4.03 4.63 8.36
N THR A 118 4.31 5.03 7.12
CA THR A 118 5.69 5.12 6.66
C THR A 118 6.32 6.32 7.34
N LEU A 119 7.07 6.08 8.43
CA LEU A 119 7.86 7.10 9.11
C LEU A 119 8.90 7.65 8.13
N SER A 120 8.76 8.93 7.79
CA SER A 120 9.85 9.71 7.24
C SER A 120 10.77 10.06 8.41
N LYS A 121 12.01 9.55 8.41
CA LYS A 121 13.06 10.08 9.28
C LYS A 121 13.51 11.42 8.68
N THR A 122 13.44 12.46 9.51
CA THR A 122 14.11 13.74 9.30
C THR A 122 15.63 13.54 9.30
#